data_AF-A0A2T7TID0-F1
#
_entry.id   AF-A0A2T7TID0-F1
#
_cell.length_a   1.000
_cell.length_b   1.000
_cell.length_c   1.000
_cell.angle_alpha   90.00
_cell.angle_beta   90.00
_cell.angle_gamma   90.00
#
_symmetry.space_group_name_H-M   'P 1'
#
loop_
_entity.id
_entity.type
_entity.pdbx_description
1 polymer ?
#
loop_
_entity_poly.entity_id
_entity_poly.type
_entity_poly.pdbx_seq_one_letter_code
_entity_poly.pdbx_strand_id
1 'polypeptide(L)'
;MQKAAMGMGAVFLLVGILGFIPGVTSQHDQMDMAGPESEALLLGIFQVSILHNIVHLLFGVAGLVLARSYSNAKNYLLIGGVIYLVLWIYGLVIDQDSTANFVPLNDADNWLHLFLGVAMIALALILRRKRDHNTGNRT
;
A
#
# COMPACT_ATOMS: atom_id res chain seq x y z
N MET A 1 -15.14 -5.33 -8.03
CA MET A 1 -13.79 -5.92 -7.96
C MET A 1 -12.79 -5.10 -8.75
N GLN A 2 -12.85 -5.09 -10.09
CA GLN A 2 -11.88 -4.39 -10.94
C GLN A 2 -11.73 -2.90 -10.62
N LYS A 3 -12.84 -2.17 -10.48
CA LYS A 3 -12.82 -0.76 -10.06
C LYS A 3 -12.17 -0.54 -8.68
N ALA A 4 -12.36 -1.47 -7.75
CA ALA A 4 -11.75 -1.38 -6.42
C ALA A 4 -10.24 -1.63 -6.47
N ALA A 5 -9.80 -2.65 -7.21
CA ALA A 5 -8.38 -2.92 -7.44
C ALA A 5 -7.70 -1.76 -8.19
N MET A 6 -8.36 -1.20 -9.21
CA MET A 6 -7.87 -0.04 -9.95
C MET A 6 -7.76 1.20 -9.06
N GLY A 7 -8.77 1.48 -8.23
CA GLY A 7 -8.74 2.59 -7.29
C GLY A 7 -7.60 2.45 -6.28
N MET A 8 -7.40 1.25 -5.74
CA MET A 8 -6.30 0.99 -4.81
C MET A 8 -4.93 1.10 -5.50
N GLY A 9 -4.78 0.57 -6.71
CA GLY A 9 -3.57 0.73 -7.51
C GLY A 9 -3.26 2.21 -7.83
N ALA A 10 -4.30 3.00 -8.13
CA ALA A 10 -4.15 4.43 -8.36
C ALA A 10 -3.70 5.18 -7.10
N VAL A 11 -4.20 4.81 -5.91
CA VAL A 11 -3.73 5.37 -4.63
C VAL A 11 -2.25 5.07 -4.42
N PHE A 12 -1.80 3.83 -4.62
CA PHE A 12 -0.38 3.47 -4.48
C PHE A 12 0.51 4.17 -5.49
N LEU A 13 0.08 4.31 -6.75
CA LEU A 13 0.80 5.11 -7.74
C LEU A 13 0.91 6.56 -7.30
N LEU A 14 -0.19 7.16 -6.84
CA LEU A 14 -0.20 8.55 -6.40
C LEU A 14 0.77 8.75 -5.24
N VAL A 15 0.70 7.92 -4.20
CA VAL A 15 1.61 7.98 -3.05
C VAL A 15 3.06 7.80 -3.49
N GLY A 16 3.36 6.78 -4.30
CA GLY A 16 4.72 6.53 -4.80
C GLY A 16 5.28 7.67 -5.66
N ILE A 17 4.44 8.34 -6.45
CA ILE A 17 4.83 9.52 -7.23
C ILE A 17 5.06 10.73 -6.31
N LEU A 18 4.11 11.02 -5.40
CA LEU A 18 4.19 12.15 -4.49
C LEU A 18 5.40 12.05 -3.56
N GLY A 19 5.81 10.84 -3.20
CA GLY A 19 7.03 10.58 -2.44
C GLY A 19 8.28 11.25 -3.05
N PHE A 20 8.37 11.32 -4.38
CA PHE A 20 9.49 11.95 -5.12
C PHE A 20 9.28 13.43 -5.45
N ILE A 21 8.25 14.08 -4.91
CA ILE A 21 7.94 15.49 -5.23
C ILE A 21 8.34 16.38 -4.05
N PRO A 22 9.39 17.22 -4.21
CA PRO A 22 9.77 18.21 -3.21
C PRO A 22 8.60 19.16 -2.87
N GLY A 23 8.42 19.46 -1.59
CA GLY A 23 7.34 20.30 -1.08
C GLY A 23 6.09 19.53 -0.67
N VAL A 24 5.80 18.39 -1.32
CA VAL A 24 4.81 17.41 -0.81
C VAL A 24 5.51 16.45 0.16
N THR A 25 6.70 16.00 -0.20
CA THR A 25 7.64 15.33 0.71
C THR A 25 8.59 16.38 1.29
N SER A 26 8.54 16.56 2.61
CA SER A 26 9.49 17.39 3.35
C SER A 26 10.80 16.65 3.58
N GLN A 27 11.90 17.38 3.84
CA GLN A 27 13.23 16.77 4.05
C GLN A 27 13.65 15.87 2.86
N HIS A 28 13.23 16.24 1.64
CA HIS A 28 13.45 15.43 0.45
C HIS A 28 14.95 15.27 0.12
N ASP A 29 15.78 16.22 0.52
CA ASP A 29 17.25 16.16 0.41
C ASP A 29 17.89 15.16 1.38
N GLN A 30 17.14 14.70 2.39
CA GLN A 30 17.52 13.64 3.34
C GLN A 30 16.87 12.29 2.97
N MET A 31 16.38 12.15 1.74
CA MET A 31 15.83 10.88 1.27
C MET A 31 16.95 9.92 0.89
N ASP A 32 17.09 8.85 1.66
CA ASP A 32 18.04 7.78 1.39
C ASP A 32 17.42 6.65 0.54
N MET A 33 18.29 5.73 0.10
CA MET A 33 17.87 4.57 -0.70
C MET A 33 16.89 3.66 0.07
N ALA A 34 17.20 3.38 1.34
CA ALA A 34 16.49 2.47 2.22
C ALA A 34 16.98 2.69 3.66
N GLY A 35 16.30 2.10 4.65
CA GLY A 35 16.72 2.15 6.04
C GLY A 35 16.15 3.32 6.84
N PRO A 36 16.31 3.29 8.18
CA PRO A 36 15.79 4.30 9.10
C PRO A 36 16.39 5.69 8.91
N GLU A 37 17.60 5.77 8.33
CA GLU A 37 18.34 7.01 8.08
C GLU A 37 17.64 7.93 7.05
N SER A 38 16.67 7.40 6.29
CA SER A 38 15.89 8.21 5.36
C SER A 38 14.88 9.08 6.11
N GLU A 39 15.25 10.31 6.44
CA GLU A 39 14.44 11.25 7.22
C GLU A 39 13.33 11.96 6.41
N ALA A 40 13.22 11.67 5.11
CA ALA A 40 12.19 12.24 4.26
C ALA A 40 10.76 11.85 4.69
N LEU A 41 9.88 12.84 4.81
CA LEU A 41 8.50 12.66 5.26
C LEU A 41 7.49 13.10 4.21
N LEU A 42 6.70 12.18 3.69
CA LEU A 42 5.56 12.47 2.83
C LEU A 42 4.45 13.14 3.66
N LEU A 43 4.00 14.33 3.21
CA LEU A 43 3.06 15.20 3.91
C LEU A 43 3.51 15.61 5.33
N GLY A 44 4.81 15.45 5.65
CA GLY A 44 5.35 15.68 6.98
C GLY A 44 4.95 14.61 8.02
N ILE A 45 4.41 13.46 7.59
CA ILE A 45 3.85 12.44 8.49
C ILE A 45 4.41 11.04 8.21
N PHE A 46 4.46 10.62 6.95
CA PHE A 46 4.82 9.23 6.58
C PHE A 46 6.27 9.16 6.17
N GLN A 47 7.06 8.28 6.79
CA GLN A 47 8.48 8.20 6.47
C GLN A 47 8.67 7.41 5.16
N VAL A 48 9.46 7.99 4.26
CA VAL A 48 9.63 7.45 2.91
C VAL A 48 11.12 7.40 2.55
N SER A 49 11.45 6.42 1.73
CA SER A 49 12.74 6.28 1.04
C SER A 49 12.52 6.03 -0.44
N ILE A 50 13.60 6.03 -1.21
CA ILE A 50 13.55 5.68 -2.64
C ILE A 50 12.97 4.28 -2.81
N LEU A 51 13.42 3.30 -2.01
CA LEU A 51 12.89 1.94 -2.03
C LEU A 51 11.40 1.91 -1.68
N HIS A 52 10.97 2.61 -0.63
CA HIS A 52 9.57 2.63 -0.21
C HIS A 52 8.67 3.16 -1.34
N ASN A 53 9.07 4.27 -1.96
CA ASN A 53 8.34 4.87 -3.06
C ASN A 53 8.30 3.97 -4.30
N ILE A 54 9.42 3.31 -4.66
CA ILE A 54 9.45 2.35 -5.77
C ILE A 54 8.53 1.16 -5.49
N VAL A 55 8.52 0.62 -4.27
CA VAL A 55 7.62 -0.47 -3.88
C VAL A 55 6.16 -0.03 -4.05
N HIS A 56 5.79 1.18 -3.63
CA HIS A 56 4.46 1.75 -3.88
C HIS A 56 4.14 1.86 -5.37
N LEU A 57 5.07 2.36 -6.19
CA LEU A 57 4.88 2.44 -7.64
C LEU A 57 4.63 1.06 -8.26
N LEU A 58 5.44 0.06 -7.90
CA LEU A 58 5.28 -1.32 -8.38
C LEU A 58 3.93 -1.91 -7.94
N PHE A 59 3.53 -1.69 -6.68
CA PHE A 59 2.23 -2.11 -6.16
C PHE A 59 1.07 -1.45 -6.90
N GLY A 60 1.23 -0.17 -7.24
CA GLY A 60 0.27 0.60 -7.98
C GLY A 60 0.11 0.14 -9.43
N VAL A 61 1.22 -0.06 -10.14
CA VAL A 61 1.23 -0.64 -11.49
C VAL A 61 0.60 -2.05 -11.47
N ALA A 62 0.99 -2.89 -10.51
CA ALA A 62 0.42 -4.22 -10.35
C ALA A 62 -1.11 -4.15 -10.15
N GLY A 63 -1.60 -3.20 -9.35
CA GLY A 63 -3.03 -2.96 -9.16
C GLY A 63 -3.76 -2.65 -10.47
N LEU A 64 -3.22 -1.74 -11.28
CA LEU A 64 -3.80 -1.39 -12.59
C LEU A 64 -3.77 -2.57 -13.58
N VAL A 65 -2.67 -3.31 -13.63
CA VAL A 65 -2.50 -4.46 -14.53
C VAL A 65 -3.43 -5.60 -14.13
N LEU A 66 -3.48 -5.93 -12.83
CA LEU A 66 -4.31 -7.03 -12.31
C LEU A 66 -5.79 -6.66 -12.26
N ALA A 67 -6.16 -5.39 -12.29
CA ALA A 67 -7.55 -4.94 -12.41
C ALA A 67 -8.21 -5.33 -13.76
N ARG A 68 -7.45 -5.83 -14.75
CA ARG A 68 -7.97 -6.22 -16.07
C ARG A 68 -8.91 -7.42 -16.07
N SER A 69 -8.87 -8.26 -15.03
CA SER A 69 -9.82 -9.37 -14.87
C SER A 69 -10.36 -9.44 -13.45
N TYR A 70 -11.55 -10.00 -13.28
CA TYR A 70 -12.17 -10.12 -11.96
C TYR A 70 -11.33 -10.98 -11.00
N SER A 71 -10.81 -12.12 -11.48
CA SER A 71 -10.02 -13.05 -10.65
C SER A 71 -8.72 -12.39 -10.18
N ASN A 72 -8.00 -11.73 -11.09
CA ASN A 72 -6.75 -11.06 -10.77
C ASN A 72 -6.98 -9.86 -9.85
N ALA A 73 -8.03 -9.06 -10.08
CA ALA A 73 -8.41 -7.95 -9.21
C ALA A 73 -8.71 -8.40 -7.77
N LYS A 74 -9.41 -9.54 -7.63
CA LYS A 74 -9.69 -10.14 -6.32
C LYS A 74 -8.39 -10.61 -5.65
N ASN A 75 -7.52 -11.29 -6.38
CA ASN A 75 -6.25 -11.78 -5.85
C ASN A 75 -5.32 -10.63 -5.45
N TYR A 76 -5.26 -9.55 -6.24
CA TYR A 76 -4.53 -8.34 -5.89
C TYR A 76 -5.01 -7.74 -4.56
N LEU A 77 -6.33 -7.61 -4.37
CA LEU A 77 -6.89 -7.08 -3.12
C LEU A 77 -6.63 -8.02 -1.92
N LEU A 78 -6.75 -9.34 -2.09
CA LEU A 78 -6.51 -10.29 -1.01
C LEU A 78 -5.03 -10.41 -0.64
N ILE A 79 -4.19 -10.75 -1.62
CA ILE A 79 -2.75 -10.96 -1.42
C ILE A 79 -2.11 -9.63 -1.01
N GLY A 80 -2.46 -8.54 -1.70
CA GLY A 80 -1.98 -7.21 -1.37
C GLY A 80 -2.39 -6.79 0.04
N GLY A 81 -3.64 -7.04 0.43
CA GLY A 81 -4.08 -6.76 1.79
C GLY A 81 -3.31 -7.57 2.84
N VAL A 82 -3.03 -8.85 2.58
CA VAL A 82 -2.18 -9.68 3.47
C VAL A 82 -0.76 -9.12 3.56
N ILE A 83 -0.15 -8.72 2.44
CA ILE A 83 1.19 -8.10 2.43
C ILE A 83 1.21 -6.87 3.33
N TYR A 84 0.19 -6.01 3.25
CA TYR A 84 0.10 -4.80 4.07
C TYR A 84 -0.10 -5.11 5.56
N LEU A 85 -0.86 -6.15 5.90
CA LEU A 85 -0.95 -6.62 7.29
C LEU A 85 0.38 -7.21 7.79
N VAL A 86 1.14 -7.89 6.93
CA VAL A 86 2.48 -8.37 7.27
C VAL A 86 3.44 -7.19 7.49
N LEU A 87 3.40 -6.16 6.64
CA LEU A 87 4.19 -4.93 6.83
C LEU A 87 3.84 -4.22 8.14
N TRP A 88 2.55 -4.14 8.47
CA TRP A 88 2.10 -3.61 9.77
C TRP A 88 2.67 -4.40 10.95
N ILE A 89 2.58 -5.73 10.93
CA ILE A 89 3.15 -6.59 11.99
C ILE A 89 4.67 -6.39 12.05
N TYR A 90 5.33 -6.35 10.90
CA TYR A 90 6.77 -6.14 10.81
C TYR A 90 7.18 -4.82 11.50
N GLY A 91 6.53 -3.70 11.18
CA GLY A 91 6.83 -2.40 11.80
C GLY A 91 6.47 -2.28 13.29
N LEU A 92 5.65 -3.18 13.84
CA LEU A 92 5.41 -3.30 15.28
C LEU A 92 6.49 -4.13 16.00
N VAL A 93 7.15 -5.05 15.28
CA VAL A 93 8.10 -6.01 15.86
C VAL A 93 9.53 -5.49 15.82
N ILE A 94 9.88 -4.73 14.78
CA ILE A 94 11.23 -4.15 14.66
C ILE A 94 11.36 -2.87 15.50
N ASP A 95 12.59 -2.59 15.91
CA ASP A 95 12.96 -1.27 16.40
C ASP A 95 13.09 -0.31 15.20
N GLN A 96 12.27 0.74 15.18
CA GLN A 96 12.15 1.67 14.05
C GLN A 96 13.41 2.53 13.86
N ASP A 97 14.23 2.70 14.90
CA ASP A 97 15.50 3.43 14.83
C ASP A 97 16.68 2.52 14.43
N SER A 98 16.43 1.21 14.30
CA SER A 98 17.47 0.24 13.98
C SER A 98 17.56 -0.04 12.48
N THR A 99 18.71 -0.57 12.04
CA THR A 99 18.92 -1.03 10.66
C THR A 99 17.97 -2.15 10.23
N ALA A 100 17.23 -2.76 11.17
CA ALA A 100 16.16 -3.68 10.85
C ALA A 100 15.03 -2.99 10.08
N ASN A 101 14.85 -1.66 10.18
CA ASN A 101 13.86 -0.84 9.49
C ASN A 101 14.23 -0.53 8.03
N PHE A 102 14.45 -1.56 7.21
CA PHE A 102 14.97 -1.41 5.84
C PHE A 102 14.01 -0.66 4.89
N VAL A 103 12.69 -0.75 5.12
CA VAL A 103 11.71 0.20 4.57
C VAL A 103 11.41 1.12 5.74
N PRO A 104 11.74 2.42 5.72
CA PRO A 104 11.61 3.28 6.89
C PRO A 104 10.15 3.43 7.28
N LEU A 105 9.68 2.55 8.16
CA LEU A 105 8.34 2.60 8.72
C LEU A 105 8.39 3.41 10.01
N ASN A 106 7.46 4.33 10.15
CA ASN A 106 7.15 4.96 11.42
C ASN A 106 5.76 4.54 11.94
N ASP A 107 5.35 5.08 13.09
CA ASP A 107 4.03 4.78 13.66
C ASP A 107 2.86 5.15 12.74
N ALA A 108 2.95 6.26 12.01
CA ALA A 108 1.91 6.67 11.07
C ALA A 108 1.82 5.69 9.90
N ASP A 109 2.96 5.23 9.37
CA ASP A 109 3.02 4.20 8.35
C ASP A 109 2.39 2.91 8.86
N ASN A 110 2.68 2.47 10.09
CA ASN A 110 2.09 1.26 10.66
C ASN A 110 0.56 1.31 10.68
N TRP A 111 -0.03 2.42 11.14
CA TRP A 111 -1.48 2.59 11.10
C TRP A 111 -2.03 2.61 9.68
N LEU A 112 -1.36 3.31 8.76
CA LEU A 112 -1.78 3.34 7.36
C LEU A 112 -1.76 1.94 6.75
N HIS A 113 -0.71 1.15 7.00
CA HIS A 113 -0.59 -0.21 6.50
C HIS A 113 -1.69 -1.13 7.05
N LEU A 114 -2.03 -1.02 8.33
CA LEU A 114 -3.15 -1.74 8.91
C LEU A 114 -4.47 -1.40 8.20
N PHE A 115 -4.78 -0.11 8.06
CA PHE A 115 -6.03 0.32 7.43
C PHE A 115 -6.12 -0.12 5.96
N LEU A 116 -5.02 0.01 5.20
CA LEU A 116 -4.96 -0.45 3.83
C LEU A 116 -5.13 -1.97 3.73
N GLY A 117 -4.43 -2.73 4.57
CA GLY A 117 -4.53 -4.19 4.62
C GLY A 117 -5.95 -4.67 4.87
N VAL A 118 -6.59 -4.12 5.91
CA VAL A 118 -7.99 -4.41 6.25
C VAL A 118 -8.94 -3.99 5.13
N ALA A 119 -8.80 -2.76 4.60
CA ALA A 119 -9.68 -2.24 3.57
C ALA A 119 -9.62 -3.08 2.28
N MET A 120 -8.42 -3.47 1.85
CA MET A 120 -8.24 -4.30 0.66
C MET A 120 -8.90 -5.68 0.82
N ILE A 121 -8.69 -6.35 1.95
CA ILE A 121 -9.31 -7.65 2.23
C ILE A 121 -10.84 -7.50 2.32
N ALA A 122 -11.33 -6.49 3.05
CA ALA A 122 -12.76 -6.24 3.18
C ALA A 122 -13.42 -5.99 1.81
N LEU A 123 -12.80 -5.17 0.95
CA LEU A 123 -13.26 -4.93 -0.41
C LEU A 123 -13.33 -6.23 -1.23
N ALA A 124 -12.32 -7.09 -1.13
CA ALA A 124 -12.33 -8.37 -1.82
C ALA A 124 -13.47 -9.29 -1.34
N LEU A 125 -13.72 -9.37 -0.04
CA LEU A 125 -14.74 -10.24 0.54
C LEU A 125 -16.17 -9.73 0.29
N ILE A 126 -16.41 -8.43 0.49
CA ILE A 126 -17.73 -7.79 0.31
C ILE A 126 -18.14 -7.83 -1.16
N LEU A 127 -17.23 -7.46 -2.08
CA LEU A 127 -17.55 -7.42 -3.51
C LEU A 127 -17.69 -8.83 -4.11
N ARG A 128 -17.04 -9.84 -3.53
CA ARG A 128 -17.28 -11.25 -3.87
C ARG A 128 -18.70 -11.64 -3.51
N ARG A 129 -19.11 -11.43 -2.25
CA ARG A 129 -20.46 -11.78 -1.76
C ARG A 129 -21.57 -11.09 -2.58
N LYS A 130 -21.42 -9.81 -2.91
CA LYS A 130 -22.40 -9.08 -3.74
C LYS A 130 -22.58 -9.69 -5.13
N ARG A 131 -21.50 -10.22 -5.73
CA ARG A 131 -21.57 -10.90 -7.03
C ARG A 131 -22.34 -12.21 -6.92
N ASP A 132 -22.01 -13.02 -5.91
CA ASP A 132 -22.61 -14.35 -5.70
C ASP A 132 -24.13 -14.23 -5.43
N HIS A 133 -24.55 -13.21 -4.67
CA HIS A 133 -25.96 -12.92 -4.43
C HIS A 133 -26.71 -12.51 -5.70
N ASN A 134 -26.11 -11.68 -6.55
CA ASN A 134 -26.73 -11.25 -7.80
C ASN A 134 -26.86 -12.39 -8.82
N THR A 135 -25.98 -13.40 -8.78
CA THR A 135 -26.11 -14.59 -9.63
C THR A 135 -27.19 -15.54 -9.15
N GLY A 136 -27.40 -15.69 -7.84
CA GLY A 136 -28.45 -16.56 -7.28
C GLY A 136 -29.87 -16.02 -7.45
N ASN A 137 -30.06 -14.71 -7.59
CA ASN A 137 -31.39 -14.09 -7.79
C ASN A 137 -31.86 -14.09 -9.26
N ARG A 138 -31.08 -14.69 -10.17
CA ARG A 138 -31.34 -14.73 -11.63
C ARG A 138 -31.71 -16.13 -12.14
N THR A 139 -31.83 -17.11 -11.23
CA THR A 139 -32.20 -18.51 -11.50
C THR A 139 -33.48 -18.83 -10.76
#